data_AF-A0A098M3K3-F1
#
_entry.id   AF-A0A098M3K3-F1
#
_cell.length_a   1.000
_cell.length_b   1.000
_cell.length_c   1.000
_cell.angle_alpha   90.00
_cell.angle_beta   90.00
_cell.angle_gamma   90.00
#
_symmetry.space_group_name_H-M   'P 1'
#
loop_
_entity.id
_entity.type
_entity.pdbx_description
1 polymer ?
#
loop_
_entity_poly.entity_id
_entity_poly.type
_entity_poly.pdbx_seq_one_letter_code
_entity_poly.pdbx_strand_id
1 'polypeptide(L)'
;MKGFSFELLWNSESRVDAEADLDRRYQEMLTAVECNKRDEFSFQEDERRILNGEGCASGKWRLQHAPDGTVRLGSLQADGSYNWMQPIYYPPILLDLKWHVVDTLPMD
;
A
#
# COMPACT_ATOMS: atom_id res chain seq x y z
N MET A 1 47.99 -17.98 5.19
CA MET A 1 46.83 -17.20 4.72
C MET A 1 45.61 -18.10 4.78
N LYS A 2 44.56 -17.75 5.53
CA LYS A 2 43.30 -18.49 5.50
C LYS A 2 42.46 -17.95 4.34
N GLY A 3 42.07 -18.85 3.43
CA GLY A 3 41.31 -18.52 2.23
C GLY A 3 39.91 -18.01 2.57
N PHE A 4 39.42 -17.06 1.78
CA PHE A 4 38.04 -16.60 1.85
C PHE A 4 37.13 -17.67 1.24
N SER A 5 36.07 -18.07 1.97
CA SER A 5 34.94 -18.81 1.38
C SER A 5 33.88 -17.80 0.94
N PHE A 6 33.51 -17.85 -0.33
CA PHE A 6 32.38 -17.07 -0.85
C PHE A 6 31.13 -17.94 -0.75
N GLU A 7 30.17 -17.52 0.06
CA GLU A 7 28.82 -18.08 0.05
C GLU A 7 27.98 -17.26 -0.95
N LEU A 8 27.53 -17.92 -2.02
CA LEU A 8 26.69 -17.33 -3.05
C LEU A 8 25.27 -17.13 -2.49
N LEU A 9 24.97 -15.91 -2.02
CA LEU A 9 23.65 -15.55 -1.48
C LEU A 9 22.60 -15.22 -2.55
N TRP A 10 22.98 -15.19 -3.84
CA TRP A 10 22.10 -14.80 -4.92
C TRP A 10 22.23 -15.73 -6.13
N ASN A 11 21.20 -16.53 -6.39
CA ASN A 11 21.02 -17.28 -7.63
C ASN A 11 19.82 -16.68 -8.38
N SER A 12 20.06 -16.10 -9.56
CA SER A 12 19.05 -15.43 -10.39
C SER A 12 18.16 -16.40 -11.18
N GLU A 13 18.56 -17.68 -11.32
CA GLU A 13 17.87 -18.62 -12.20
C GLU A 13 16.60 -19.22 -11.56
N SER A 14 16.49 -19.24 -10.23
CA SER A 14 15.34 -19.81 -9.52
C SER A 14 14.26 -18.78 -9.14
N ARG A 15 14.49 -17.48 -9.39
CA ARG A 15 13.64 -16.39 -8.91
C ARG A 15 12.70 -15.81 -9.97
N VAL A 16 12.97 -16.01 -11.25
CA VAL A 16 12.24 -15.33 -12.34
C VAL A 16 10.75 -15.70 -12.38
N ASP A 17 10.42 -16.99 -12.26
CA ASP A 17 9.02 -17.44 -12.27
C ASP A 17 8.26 -17.02 -11.01
N ALA A 18 8.94 -17.06 -9.85
CA ALA A 18 8.37 -16.62 -8.58
C ALA A 18 8.14 -15.10 -8.53
N GLU A 19 9.04 -14.32 -9.14
CA GLU A 19 8.97 -12.86 -9.22
C GLU A 19 7.88 -12.42 -10.21
N ALA A 20 7.76 -13.08 -11.36
CA ALA A 20 6.66 -12.83 -12.31
C ALA A 20 5.28 -13.15 -11.71
N ASP A 21 5.16 -14.22 -10.91
CA ASP A 21 3.92 -14.55 -10.22
C ASP A 21 3.56 -13.54 -9.13
N LEU A 22 4.55 -13.03 -8.38
CA LEU A 22 4.34 -11.96 -7.40
C LEU A 22 3.92 -10.65 -8.07
N ASP A 23 4.58 -10.28 -9.16
CA ASP A 23 4.24 -9.09 -9.94
C ASP A 23 2.82 -9.17 -10.48
N ARG A 24 2.43 -10.32 -11.06
CA ARG A 24 1.06 -10.53 -11.54
C ARG A 24 0.04 -10.33 -10.42
N ARG A 25 0.24 -10.98 -9.26
CA ARG A 25 -0.65 -10.85 -8.11
C ARG A 25 -0.73 -9.41 -7.59
N TYR A 26 0.40 -8.71 -7.55
CA TYR A 26 0.45 -7.31 -7.16
C TYR A 26 -0.36 -6.42 -8.11
N GLN A 27 -0.24 -6.62 -9.43
CA GLN A 27 -1.05 -5.90 -10.41
C GLN A 27 -2.54 -6.23 -10.31
N GLU A 28 -2.90 -7.50 -10.07
CA GLU A 28 -4.29 -7.91 -9.81
C GLU A 28 -4.86 -7.22 -8.57
N MET A 29 -4.08 -7.09 -7.49
CA MET A 29 -4.50 -6.39 -6.28
C MET A 29 -4.67 -4.89 -6.50
N LEU A 30 -3.75 -4.23 -7.20
CA LEU A 30 -3.92 -2.83 -7.59
C LEU A 30 -5.20 -2.63 -8.40
N THR A 31 -5.42 -3.52 -9.38
CA THR A 31 -6.63 -3.49 -10.20
C THR A 31 -7.87 -3.69 -9.34
N ALA A 32 -7.85 -4.60 -8.36
CA ALA A 32 -8.97 -4.85 -7.46
C ALA A 32 -9.28 -3.65 -6.54
N VAL A 33 -8.25 -2.94 -6.07
CA VAL A 33 -8.40 -1.67 -5.33
C VAL A 33 -9.09 -0.63 -6.22
N GLU A 34 -8.70 -0.54 -7.48
CA GLU A 34 -9.20 0.44 -8.45
C GLU A 34 -10.54 0.04 -9.11
N CYS A 35 -10.90 -1.24 -9.16
CA CYS A 35 -12.15 -1.69 -9.79
C CYS A 35 -13.38 -1.45 -8.92
N ASN A 36 -13.20 -1.18 -7.61
CA ASN A 36 -14.29 -0.84 -6.69
C ASN A 36 -14.59 0.68 -6.62
N LYS A 37 -14.11 1.46 -7.61
CA LYS A 37 -14.34 2.90 -7.68
C LYS A 37 -15.83 3.25 -7.65
N ARG A 38 -16.26 3.78 -6.51
CA ARG A 38 -17.37 4.73 -6.45
C ARG A 38 -16.83 6.11 -6.87
N ASP A 39 -17.56 7.17 -6.53
CA ASP A 39 -17.12 8.55 -6.75
C ASP A 39 -15.67 8.78 -6.29
N GLU A 40 -14.89 9.47 -7.12
CA GLU A 40 -13.51 9.86 -6.82
C GLU A 40 -13.46 11.27 -6.23
N PHE A 41 -12.61 11.47 -5.23
CA PHE A 41 -12.50 12.73 -4.51
C PHE A 41 -11.05 13.26 -4.51
N SER A 42 -10.93 14.55 -4.19
CA SER A 42 -9.62 15.16 -3.91
C SER A 42 -9.17 14.80 -2.50
N PHE A 43 -7.87 14.89 -2.25
CA PHE A 43 -7.28 14.64 -0.93
C PHE A 43 -7.94 15.43 0.22
N GLN A 44 -8.35 16.69 -0.03
CA GLN A 44 -9.00 17.55 0.98
C GLN A 44 -10.40 17.05 1.37
N GLU A 45 -11.16 16.53 0.41
CA GLU A 45 -12.49 15.98 0.68
C GLU A 45 -12.36 14.62 1.40
N ASP A 46 -11.33 13.86 1.02
CA ASP A 46 -10.97 12.60 1.65
C ASP A 46 -10.52 12.76 3.10
N GLU A 47 -9.76 13.80 3.44
CA GLU A 47 -9.36 14.06 4.82
C GLU A 47 -10.56 14.11 5.76
N ARG A 48 -11.67 14.72 5.34
CA ARG A 48 -12.91 14.75 6.13
C ARG A 48 -13.53 13.37 6.29
N ARG A 49 -13.53 12.57 5.23
CA ARG A 49 -14.07 11.20 5.24
C ARG A 49 -13.27 10.28 6.14
N ILE A 50 -11.94 10.37 6.04
CA ILE A 50 -11.00 9.63 6.90
C ILE A 50 -11.21 10.02 8.37
N LEU A 51 -11.36 11.31 8.67
CA LEU A 51 -11.69 11.79 10.02
C LEU A 51 -13.05 11.31 10.53
N ASN A 52 -13.99 11.01 9.62
CA ASN A 52 -15.28 10.39 9.96
C ASN A 52 -15.20 8.86 10.11
N GLY A 53 -14.01 8.28 9.97
CA GLY A 53 -13.77 6.84 10.14
C GLY A 53 -13.88 6.01 8.86
N GLU A 54 -14.03 6.65 7.69
CA GLU A 54 -14.00 5.95 6.40
C GLU A 54 -12.56 5.56 6.04
N GLY A 55 -12.41 4.42 5.34
CA GLY A 55 -11.15 4.07 4.69
C GLY A 55 -11.14 4.65 3.27
N CYS A 56 -10.00 5.17 2.84
CA CYS A 56 -9.82 5.67 1.47
C CYS A 56 -8.60 5.02 0.81
N ALA A 57 -8.62 4.81 -0.50
CA ALA A 57 -7.50 4.25 -1.24
C ALA A 57 -7.26 4.97 -2.57
N SER A 58 -6.02 4.87 -3.05
CA SER A 58 -5.59 5.28 -4.39
C SER A 58 -4.37 4.47 -4.81
N GLY A 59 -4.55 3.61 -5.81
CA GLY A 59 -3.55 2.65 -6.27
C GLY A 59 -3.05 1.77 -5.12
N LYS A 60 -1.76 1.90 -4.80
CA LYS A 60 -1.12 1.16 -3.69
C LYS A 60 -1.32 1.79 -2.32
N TRP A 61 -1.84 3.01 -2.28
CA TRP A 61 -1.94 3.80 -1.06
C TRP A 61 -3.31 3.64 -0.43
N ARG A 62 -3.32 3.65 0.90
CA ARG A 62 -4.54 3.59 1.70
C ARG A 62 -4.41 4.52 2.90
N LEU A 63 -5.49 5.21 3.21
CA LEU A 63 -5.62 6.06 4.39
C LEU A 63 -6.76 5.54 5.24
N GLN A 64 -6.54 5.45 6.54
CA GLN A 64 -7.57 4.98 7.45
C GLN A 64 -7.31 5.51 8.87
N HIS A 65 -8.40 5.73 9.61
CA HIS A 65 -8.35 6.09 11.01
C HIS A 65 -7.95 4.87 11.87
N ALA A 66 -6.98 5.06 12.75
CA ALA A 66 -6.57 4.08 13.74
C ALA A 66 -7.36 4.23 15.05
N PRO A 67 -7.41 3.18 15.89
CA PRO A 67 -8.13 3.23 17.17
C PRO A 67 -7.64 4.32 18.14
N ASP A 68 -6.41 4.80 17.96
CA ASP A 68 -5.77 5.83 18.78
C ASP A 68 -6.13 7.28 18.38
N GLY A 69 -7.02 7.47 17.40
CA GLY A 69 -7.40 8.80 16.93
C GLY A 69 -6.54 9.35 15.79
N THR A 70 -5.54 8.59 15.31
CA THR A 70 -4.61 9.05 14.28
C THR A 70 -4.99 8.52 12.90
N VAL A 71 -4.53 9.19 11.84
CA VAL A 71 -4.61 8.66 10.48
C VAL A 71 -3.35 7.86 10.17
N ARG A 72 -3.52 6.67 9.60
CA ARG A 72 -2.43 5.83 9.11
C ARG A 72 -2.41 5.81 7.60
N LEU A 73 -1.20 5.91 7.05
CA LEU A 73 -0.91 5.71 5.64
C LEU A 73 -0.37 4.30 5.45
N GLY A 74 -1.08 3.50 4.68
CA GLY A 74 -0.70 2.15 4.28
C GLY A 74 -0.13 2.14 2.88
N SER A 75 0.97 1.41 2.68
CA SER A 75 1.46 1.02 1.35
C SER A 75 1.24 -0.47 1.14
N LEU A 76 0.50 -0.84 0.11
CA LEU A 76 0.32 -2.22 -0.32
C LEU A 76 1.67 -2.84 -0.68
N GLN A 77 1.91 -4.04 -0.16
CA GLN A 77 3.08 -4.88 -0.44
C GLN A 77 2.72 -5.97 -1.46
N ALA A 78 3.75 -6.62 -2.03
CA ALA A 78 3.55 -7.70 -3.01
C ALA A 78 2.84 -8.94 -2.42
N ASP A 79 2.92 -9.13 -1.10
CA ASP A 79 2.22 -10.21 -0.39
C ASP A 79 0.75 -9.88 -0.06
N GLY A 80 0.28 -8.68 -0.43
CA GLY A 80 -1.08 -8.20 -0.19
C GLY A 80 -1.29 -7.57 1.19
N SER A 81 -0.28 -7.58 2.04
CA SER A 81 -0.30 -6.85 3.30
C SER A 81 -0.13 -5.35 3.08
N TYR A 82 -0.51 -4.56 4.08
CA TYR A 82 -0.21 -3.13 4.12
C TYR A 82 0.87 -2.87 5.16
N ASN A 83 1.92 -2.18 4.75
CA ASN A 83 2.85 -1.57 5.69
C ASN A 83 2.27 -0.22 6.14
N TRP A 84 1.98 -0.09 7.43
CA TRP A 84 1.32 1.08 8.01
C TRP A 84 2.30 2.02 8.70
N MET A 85 2.13 3.32 8.47
CA MET A 85 2.86 4.37 9.17
C MET A 85 1.93 5.50 9.60
N GLN A 86 2.31 6.23 10.65
CA GLN A 86 1.68 7.51 10.99
C GLN A 86 2.47 8.63 10.32
N PRO A 87 1.94 9.28 9.27
CA PRO A 87 2.63 10.39 8.64
C PRO A 87 2.58 11.63 9.55
N ILE A 88 3.72 12.33 9.68
CA ILE A 88 3.77 13.69 10.23
C ILE A 88 3.42 14.72 9.13
N TYR A 89 3.75 14.39 7.88
CA TYR A 89 3.35 15.10 6.67
C TYR A 89 3.02 14.10 5.57
N TYR A 90 2.07 14.43 4.71
CA TYR A 90 1.80 13.63 3.51
C TYR A 90 2.78 14.00 2.39
N PRO A 91 3.42 13.01 1.74
CA PRO A 91 4.19 13.25 0.52
C PRO A 91 3.34 14.01 -0.50
N PRO A 92 3.84 15.08 -1.15
CA PRO A 92 3.04 15.91 -2.05
C PRO A 92 2.34 15.14 -3.17
N ILE A 93 2.97 14.07 -3.66
CA ILE A 93 2.39 13.21 -4.69
C ILE A 93 1.05 12.60 -4.29
N LEU A 94 0.79 12.40 -2.99
CA LEU A 94 -0.48 11.86 -2.48
C LEU A 94 -1.63 12.87 -2.58
N LEU A 95 -1.31 14.17 -2.58
CA LEU A 95 -2.30 15.25 -2.61
C LEU A 95 -2.94 15.38 -4.00
N ASP A 96 -2.21 15.00 -5.04
CA ASP A 96 -2.66 15.05 -6.44
C ASP A 96 -3.40 13.77 -6.87
N LEU A 97 -3.39 12.73 -6.04
CA LEU A 97 -4.08 11.48 -6.33
C LEU A 97 -5.61 11.65 -6.29
N LYS A 98 -6.29 10.80 -7.06
CA LYS A 98 -7.73 10.57 -6.95
C LYS A 98 -7.96 9.43 -6.00
N TRP A 99 -8.81 9.67 -5.01
CA TRP A 99 -9.07 8.71 -3.95
C TRP A 99 -10.53 8.28 -3.98
N HIS A 100 -10.79 7.08 -3.48
CA HIS A 100 -12.14 6.53 -3.35
C HIS A 100 -12.30 5.80 -2.02
N VAL A 101 -13.55 5.77 -1.55
CA VAL A 101 -13.92 5.10 -0.30
C VAL A 101 -13.82 3.59 -0.46
N VAL A 102 -13.25 2.95 0.56
CA VAL A 102 -13.05 1.50 0.66
C VAL A 102 -13.37 1.01 2.06
N ASP A 103 -13.64 -0.28 2.20
CA ASP A 103 -13.85 -0.90 3.52
C ASP A 103 -12.60 -0.78 4.38
N THR A 104 -12.77 -0.55 5.68
CA THR A 104 -11.68 -0.46 6.66
C THR A 104 -11.05 -1.83 6.92
N LEU A 105 -9.73 -1.85 7.09
CA LEU A 105 -8.97 -3.07 7.42
C LEU A 105 -8.58 -3.06 8.91
N PRO A 106 -8.46 -4.23 9.54
CA PRO A 106 -7.85 -4.30 10.87
C PRO A 106 -6.40 -3.79 10.80
N MET A 107 -6.01 -3.00 11.80
CA MET A 107 -4.63 -2.58 12.02
C MET A 107 -4.12 -3.31 13.25
N ASP A 108 -3.19 -4.24 13.05
CA ASP A 108 -2.51 -4.97 14.12
C ASP A 108 -1.36 -4.15 14.73
#